data_AF-A0A2E6H7T8-F1
#
_entry.id   AF-A0A2E6H7T8-F1
#
_cell.length_a   1.000
_cell.length_b   1.000
_cell.length_c   1.000
_cell.angle_alpha   90.00
_cell.angle_beta   90.00
_cell.angle_gamma   90.00
#
_symmetry.space_group_name_H-M   'P 1'
#
loop_
_entity.id
_entity.type
_entity.pdbx_description
1 polymer ?
#
loop_
_entity_poly.entity_id
_entity_poly.type
_entity_poly.pdbx_seq_one_letter_code
_entity_poly.pdbx_strand_id
1 'polypeptide(L)'
;MLKFLIFIIFTGSVYASDFSDLKKERVKNYFINEAAVVLKELSTVQEIFKISNVEIDLKNLRASLEKVSIEVTKEELVDNTGSIVDVIGEPNFLKLHLDTWINFQKQNYDLRPLIIHELLRISSINDDDYLISRPLYSQLTSTNKDEGGQTPYCNLRVSKTKTSTSKKKFSGVGFEPMNTRGGVMIFNSNRQNKSFENAVADVKEKCEKAGYYGFEYISGQTRMERRNTNGFIKMETKTSIKAYCFKDKVKKRKKKDIRKETCKKINSCEQIYKAAPSGQVDLESYNSLKSQKKENKCAS
;
A
#
# COMPACT_ATOMS: atom_id res chain seq x y z
N MET A 1 -4.10 -30.87 -38.72
CA MET A 1 -3.42 -30.81 -37.41
C MET A 1 -3.32 -29.41 -36.79
N LEU A 2 -3.83 -28.34 -37.40
CA LEU A 2 -3.74 -26.98 -36.83
C LEU A 2 -4.86 -26.62 -35.82
N LYS A 3 -5.97 -27.39 -35.79
CA LYS A 3 -7.14 -27.12 -34.93
C LYS A 3 -7.01 -27.58 -33.48
N PHE A 4 -6.06 -28.46 -33.16
CA PHE A 4 -5.84 -28.92 -31.77
C PHE A 4 -4.90 -28.03 -30.95
N LEU A 5 -4.10 -27.17 -31.60
CA LEU A 5 -3.15 -26.28 -30.90
C LEU A 5 -3.84 -25.06 -30.26
N ILE A 6 -4.99 -24.63 -30.79
CA ILE A 6 -5.70 -23.43 -30.32
C ILE A 6 -6.46 -23.69 -28.99
N PHE A 7 -6.82 -24.94 -28.70
CA PHE A 7 -7.56 -25.28 -27.48
C PHE A 7 -6.68 -25.31 -26.21
N ILE A 8 -5.37 -25.53 -26.36
CA ILE A 8 -4.42 -25.54 -25.22
C ILE A 8 -4.06 -24.12 -24.76
N ILE A 9 -4.19 -23.12 -25.64
CA ILE A 9 -3.86 -21.73 -25.31
C ILE A 9 -4.97 -21.06 -24.47
N PHE A 10 -6.24 -21.46 -24.65
CA PHE A 10 -7.37 -20.88 -23.92
C PHE A 10 -7.62 -21.48 -22.53
N THR A 11 -7.17 -22.71 -22.26
CA THR A 11 -7.27 -23.29 -20.91
C THR A 11 -6.16 -22.80 -19.98
N GLY A 12 -4.97 -22.44 -20.49
CA GLY A 12 -3.86 -21.93 -19.68
C GLY A 12 -4.12 -20.59 -18.99
N SER A 13 -5.01 -19.75 -19.53
CA SER A 13 -5.32 -18.42 -18.98
C SER A 13 -6.19 -18.48 -17.72
N VAL A 14 -7.08 -19.48 -17.62
CA VAL A 14 -8.01 -19.63 -16.48
C VAL A 14 -7.27 -20.14 -15.24
N TYR A 15 -6.25 -20.97 -15.40
CA TYR A 15 -5.47 -21.48 -14.25
C TYR A 15 -4.45 -20.47 -13.69
N ALA A 16 -4.06 -19.45 -14.45
CA ALA A 16 -3.04 -18.49 -14.03
C ALA A 16 -3.56 -17.47 -13.01
N SER A 17 -4.83 -17.05 -13.11
CA SER A 17 -5.50 -16.20 -12.10
C SER A 17 -5.63 -16.95 -10.77
N ASP A 18 -6.08 -18.20 -10.82
CA ASP A 18 -6.33 -19.03 -9.63
C ASP A 18 -5.06 -19.23 -8.80
N PHE A 19 -3.91 -19.46 -9.46
CA PHE A 19 -2.65 -19.64 -8.73
C PHE A 19 -2.14 -18.37 -8.05
N SER A 20 -2.41 -17.19 -8.64
CA SER A 20 -2.02 -15.92 -8.03
C SER A 20 -2.86 -15.62 -6.79
N ASP A 21 -4.16 -15.91 -6.84
CA ASP A 21 -5.06 -15.64 -5.73
C ASP A 21 -4.87 -16.63 -4.59
N LEU A 22 -4.58 -17.90 -4.88
CA LEU A 22 -4.15 -18.87 -3.86
C LEU A 22 -2.88 -18.43 -3.12
N LYS A 23 -1.91 -17.87 -3.82
CA LYS A 23 -0.69 -17.33 -3.19
C LYS A 23 -0.98 -16.14 -2.28
N LYS A 24 -1.85 -15.23 -2.72
CA LYS A 24 -2.28 -14.09 -1.89
C LYS A 24 -2.98 -14.56 -0.62
N GLU A 25 -3.93 -15.49 -0.75
CA GLU A 25 -4.66 -16.02 0.41
C GLU A 25 -3.71 -16.78 1.37
N ARG A 26 -2.73 -17.51 0.84
CA ARG A 26 -1.68 -18.14 1.66
C ARG A 26 -0.86 -17.12 2.45
N VAL A 27 -0.45 -16.01 1.84
CA VAL A 27 0.30 -14.94 2.54
C VAL A 27 -0.55 -14.30 3.63
N LYS A 28 -1.81 -13.98 3.31
CA LYS A 28 -2.78 -13.44 4.26
C LYS A 28 -2.97 -14.36 5.47
N ASN A 29 -3.26 -15.64 5.23
CA ASN A 29 -3.47 -16.62 6.29
C ASN A 29 -2.21 -16.83 7.14
N TYR A 30 -1.04 -16.80 6.52
CA TYR A 30 0.21 -16.88 7.25
C TYR A 30 0.40 -15.69 8.20
N PHE A 31 0.16 -14.44 7.76
CA PHE A 31 0.19 -13.29 8.65
C PHE A 31 -0.78 -13.46 9.83
N ILE A 32 -2.04 -13.81 9.57
CA ILE A 32 -3.07 -13.96 10.60
C ILE A 32 -2.67 -15.02 11.63
N ASN A 33 -2.18 -16.18 11.16
CA ASN A 33 -1.77 -17.26 12.04
C ASN A 33 -0.58 -16.87 12.91
N GLU A 34 0.46 -16.27 12.33
CA GLU A 34 1.63 -15.82 13.09
C GLU A 34 1.26 -14.71 14.09
N ALA A 35 0.37 -13.79 13.71
CA ALA A 35 -0.17 -12.77 14.59
C ALA A 35 -0.97 -13.37 15.75
N ALA A 36 -1.79 -14.39 15.49
CA ALA A 36 -2.54 -15.10 16.53
C ALA A 36 -1.60 -15.85 17.51
N VAL A 37 -0.52 -16.46 16.99
CA VAL A 37 0.51 -17.10 17.81
C VAL A 37 1.19 -16.06 18.70
N VAL A 38 1.65 -14.93 18.14
CA VAL A 38 2.26 -13.83 18.90
C VAL A 38 1.35 -13.31 20.01
N LEU A 39 0.06 -13.08 19.70
CA LEU A 39 -0.90 -12.61 20.71
C LEU A 39 -1.14 -13.64 21.81
N LYS A 40 -1.14 -14.93 21.46
CA LYS A 40 -1.23 -16.03 22.43
C LYS A 40 0.02 -16.07 23.32
N GLU A 41 1.22 -15.97 22.74
CA GLU A 41 2.47 -15.91 23.51
C GLU A 41 2.51 -14.68 24.43
N LEU A 42 2.10 -13.51 23.96
CA LEU A 42 2.06 -12.30 24.79
C LEU A 42 1.12 -12.47 25.99
N SER A 43 -0.02 -13.13 25.77
CA SER A 43 -0.99 -13.36 26.85
C SER A 43 -0.53 -14.30 27.95
N THR A 44 0.47 -15.16 27.70
CA THR A 44 1.07 -15.96 28.77
C THR A 44 1.95 -15.11 29.69
N VAL A 45 2.45 -13.97 29.20
CA VAL A 45 3.22 -12.99 29.97
C VAL A 45 2.28 -12.06 30.73
N GLN A 46 1.41 -11.34 30.02
CA GLN A 46 0.47 -10.38 30.60
C GLN A 46 -0.65 -10.02 29.59
N GLU A 47 -1.85 -9.67 30.05
CA GLU A 47 -2.94 -9.20 29.17
C GLU A 47 -2.89 -7.69 28.86
N ILE A 48 -2.23 -6.89 29.72
CA ILE A 48 -2.11 -5.43 29.56
C ILE A 48 -0.66 -5.02 29.79
N PHE A 49 -0.04 -4.38 28.79
CA PHE A 49 1.33 -3.87 28.89
C PHE A 49 1.34 -2.34 29.03
N LYS A 50 2.28 -1.81 29.82
CA LYS A 50 2.53 -0.36 29.92
C LYS A 50 3.94 -0.05 29.44
N ILE A 51 4.07 0.51 28.25
CA ILE A 51 5.36 0.81 27.62
C ILE A 51 5.35 2.25 27.14
N SER A 52 6.32 3.07 27.57
CA SER A 52 6.48 4.45 27.11
C SER A 52 5.20 5.31 27.24
N ASN A 53 4.46 5.15 28.34
CA ASN A 53 3.16 5.78 28.61
C ASN A 53 1.99 5.34 27.70
N VAL A 54 2.18 4.30 26.89
CA VAL A 54 1.12 3.66 26.10
C VAL A 54 0.66 2.40 26.84
N GLU A 55 -0.66 2.29 27.05
CA GLU A 55 -1.29 1.08 27.55
C GLU A 55 -1.75 0.22 26.37
N ILE A 56 -1.33 -1.05 26.37
CA ILE A 56 -1.56 -2.00 25.28
C ILE A 56 -2.39 -3.14 25.83
N ASP A 57 -3.66 -3.16 25.45
CA ASP A 57 -4.59 -4.23 25.80
C ASP A 57 -4.62 -5.28 24.68
N LEU A 58 -4.22 -6.52 25.00
CA LEU A 58 -4.21 -7.61 24.02
C LEU A 58 -5.61 -7.93 23.47
N LYS A 59 -6.68 -7.67 24.23
CA LYS A 59 -8.05 -7.82 23.71
C LYS A 59 -8.32 -6.86 22.56
N ASN A 60 -7.85 -5.62 22.66
CA ASN A 60 -7.97 -4.65 21.58
C ASN A 60 -7.14 -5.03 20.36
N LEU A 61 -5.94 -5.59 20.55
CA LEU A 61 -5.13 -6.09 19.43
C LEU A 61 -5.80 -7.28 18.73
N ARG A 62 -6.35 -8.24 19.49
CA ARG A 62 -7.12 -9.38 18.94
C ARG A 62 -8.34 -8.90 18.16
N ALA A 63 -9.13 -7.99 18.72
CA ALA A 63 -10.30 -7.42 18.05
C ALA A 63 -9.93 -6.66 16.77
N SER A 64 -8.76 -6.01 16.74
CA SER A 64 -8.26 -5.33 15.54
C SER A 64 -7.81 -6.34 14.47
N LEU A 65 -7.14 -7.43 14.86
CA LEU A 65 -6.78 -8.53 13.95
C LEU A 65 -8.01 -9.22 13.34
N GLU A 66 -9.11 -9.36 14.08
CA GLU A 66 -10.36 -9.94 13.56
C GLU A 66 -11.07 -9.05 12.53
N LYS A 67 -10.89 -7.72 12.64
CA LYS A 67 -11.56 -6.72 11.80
C LYS A 67 -10.70 -6.24 10.62
N VAL A 68 -9.41 -6.57 10.62
CA VAL A 68 -8.45 -6.04 9.64
C VAL A 68 -8.80 -6.50 8.23
N SER A 69 -8.82 -5.56 7.29
CA SER A 69 -8.87 -5.87 5.87
C SER A 69 -7.43 -6.02 5.35
N ILE A 70 -7.11 -7.17 4.76
CA ILE A 70 -5.76 -7.47 4.27
C ILE A 70 -5.74 -7.48 2.74
N GLU A 71 -4.95 -6.58 2.15
CA GLU A 71 -4.62 -6.57 0.73
C GLU A 71 -3.23 -7.17 0.50
N VAL A 72 -3.10 -8.09 -0.45
CA VAL A 72 -1.80 -8.65 -0.85
C VAL A 72 -1.48 -8.27 -2.29
N THR A 73 -0.36 -7.58 -2.49
CA THR A 73 0.04 -7.01 -3.78
C THR A 73 1.44 -7.45 -4.20
N LYS A 74 1.71 -7.40 -5.51
CA LYS A 74 3.06 -7.54 -6.08
C LYS A 74 3.78 -6.20 -6.26
N GLU A 75 3.08 -5.10 -6.03
CA GLU A 75 3.64 -3.75 -6.13
C GLU A 75 4.54 -3.46 -4.94
N GLU A 76 5.67 -2.79 -5.19
CA GLU A 76 6.58 -2.35 -4.14
C GLU A 76 5.83 -1.44 -3.15
N LEU A 77 5.90 -1.79 -1.87
CA LEU A 77 5.28 -1.00 -0.82
C LEU A 77 6.24 0.10 -0.39
N VAL A 78 5.76 1.33 -0.44
CA VAL A 78 6.54 2.52 -0.08
C VAL A 78 5.77 3.26 1.00
N ASP A 79 6.40 3.45 2.15
CA ASP A 79 5.79 4.20 3.26
C ASP A 79 5.77 5.72 3.00
N ASN A 80 5.21 6.48 3.94
CA ASN A 80 5.16 7.95 3.87
C ASN A 80 6.54 8.64 3.90
N THR A 81 7.59 7.94 4.35
CA THR A 81 8.98 8.42 4.36
C THR A 81 9.68 8.22 3.01
N GLY A 82 9.12 7.35 2.16
CA GLY A 82 9.76 6.90 0.93
C GLY A 82 10.65 5.66 1.13
N SER A 83 10.52 4.97 2.26
CA SER A 83 11.20 3.71 2.53
C SER A 83 10.47 2.56 1.84
N ILE A 84 11.22 1.63 1.27
CA ILE A 84 10.65 0.34 0.83
C ILE A 84 10.35 -0.47 2.09
N VAL A 85 9.11 -0.92 2.21
CA VAL A 85 8.62 -1.73 3.32
C VAL A 85 8.04 -3.05 2.81
N ASP A 86 7.83 -3.98 3.73
CA ASP A 86 7.36 -5.33 3.43
C ASP A 86 5.87 -5.49 3.73
N VAL A 87 5.37 -4.52 4.50
CA VAL A 87 4.01 -4.40 4.98
C VAL A 87 3.73 -2.93 5.29
N ILE A 88 2.49 -2.49 5.06
CA ILE A 88 1.96 -1.20 5.49
C ILE A 88 0.73 -1.48 6.35
N GLY A 89 0.82 -1.23 7.65
CA GLY A 89 -0.31 -1.23 8.57
C GLY A 89 -0.89 0.16 8.77
N GLU A 90 -2.20 0.25 8.62
CA GLU A 90 -3.04 1.40 8.94
C GLU A 90 -4.23 0.92 9.79
N PRO A 91 -4.94 1.79 10.51
CA PRO A 91 -6.09 1.38 11.31
C PRO A 91 -7.09 0.50 10.54
N ASN A 92 -7.28 -0.74 10.99
CA ASN A 92 -8.12 -1.78 10.35
C ASN A 92 -7.73 -2.17 8.90
N PHE A 93 -6.54 -1.83 8.42
CA PHE A 93 -6.08 -2.16 7.08
C PHE A 93 -4.61 -2.58 7.07
N LEU A 94 -4.31 -3.61 6.29
CA LEU A 94 -2.95 -4.11 6.14
C LEU A 94 -2.67 -4.41 4.68
N LYS A 95 -1.55 -3.91 4.16
CA LYS A 95 -1.08 -4.21 2.80
C LYS A 95 0.23 -4.99 2.87
N LEU A 96 0.28 -6.17 2.26
CA LEU A 96 1.42 -7.10 2.30
C LEU A 96 2.07 -7.26 0.93
N HIS A 97 3.42 -7.31 0.89
CA HIS A 97 4.16 -7.59 -0.34
C HIS A 97 4.28 -9.10 -0.61
N LEU A 98 3.60 -9.58 -1.65
CA LEU A 98 3.42 -11.01 -1.95
C LEU A 98 4.73 -11.80 -1.94
N ASP A 99 5.70 -11.40 -2.75
CA ASP A 99 6.91 -12.19 -2.97
C ASP A 99 7.83 -12.18 -1.74
N THR A 100 7.81 -11.08 -0.97
CA THR A 100 8.60 -11.00 0.27
C THR A 100 8.02 -11.94 1.32
N TRP A 101 6.72 -11.94 1.52
CA TRP A 101 6.08 -12.80 2.50
C TRP A 101 6.19 -14.29 2.14
N ILE A 102 6.12 -14.64 0.85
CA ILE A 102 6.45 -15.99 0.38
C ILE A 102 7.90 -16.34 0.72
N ASN A 103 8.83 -15.40 0.60
CA ASN A 103 10.22 -15.62 0.93
C ASN A 103 10.44 -15.79 2.45
N PHE A 104 9.71 -15.06 3.30
CA PHE A 104 9.77 -15.25 4.75
C PHE A 104 9.42 -16.68 5.17
N GLN A 105 8.38 -17.26 4.57
CA GLN A 105 7.99 -18.65 4.79
C GLN A 105 9.08 -19.66 4.42
N LYS A 106 10.04 -19.28 3.57
CA LYS A 106 11.15 -20.15 3.14
C LYS A 106 12.41 -19.97 3.99
N GLN A 107 12.66 -18.74 4.45
CA GLN A 107 13.93 -18.36 5.07
C GLN A 107 13.94 -18.47 6.62
N ASN A 108 12.85 -18.96 7.22
CA ASN A 108 12.75 -19.24 8.65
C ASN A 108 13.17 -18.04 9.54
N TYR A 109 12.82 -16.82 9.12
CA TYR A 109 13.05 -15.61 9.91
C TYR A 109 12.11 -15.57 11.11
N ASP A 110 12.60 -15.03 12.22
CA ASP A 110 11.73 -14.65 13.32
C ASP A 110 11.02 -13.33 12.97
N LEU A 111 9.78 -13.44 12.51
CA LEU A 111 8.94 -12.32 12.09
C LEU A 111 8.24 -11.63 13.28
N ARG A 112 8.36 -12.14 14.51
CA ARG A 112 7.62 -11.60 15.66
C ARG A 112 7.80 -10.09 15.84
N PRO A 113 9.01 -9.49 15.71
CA PRO A 113 9.15 -8.04 15.81
C PRO A 113 8.32 -7.29 14.76
N LEU A 114 8.29 -7.78 13.51
CA LEU A 114 7.50 -7.20 12.43
C LEU A 114 6.01 -7.34 12.69
N ILE A 115 5.57 -8.52 13.11
CA ILE A 115 4.15 -8.82 13.37
C ILE A 115 3.62 -7.97 14.53
N ILE A 116 4.36 -7.85 15.63
CA ILE A 116 3.97 -7.00 16.76
C ILE A 116 3.84 -5.54 16.30
N HIS A 117 4.83 -5.04 15.53
CA HIS A 117 4.81 -3.68 15.00
C HIS A 117 3.53 -3.41 14.18
N GLU A 118 3.17 -4.33 13.29
CA GLU A 118 1.97 -4.16 12.45
C GLU A 118 0.66 -4.35 13.23
N LEU A 119 0.61 -5.27 14.21
CA LEU A 119 -0.53 -5.41 15.11
C LEU A 119 -0.83 -4.12 15.87
N LEU A 120 0.20 -3.42 16.34
CA LEU A 120 0.06 -2.12 16.98
C LEU A 120 -0.52 -1.09 15.99
N ARG A 121 0.02 -1.02 14.77
CA ARG A 121 -0.44 -0.08 13.74
C ARG A 121 -1.88 -0.28 13.32
N ILE A 122 -2.31 -1.52 13.07
CA ILE A 122 -3.71 -1.80 12.72
C ILE A 122 -4.68 -1.49 13.87
N SER A 123 -4.16 -1.45 15.09
CA SER A 123 -4.86 -1.04 16.31
C SER A 123 -4.74 0.45 16.62
N SER A 124 -4.29 1.26 15.64
CA SER A 124 -4.09 2.71 15.76
C SER A 124 -3.01 3.14 16.77
N ILE A 125 -2.10 2.25 17.15
CA ILE A 125 -0.94 2.57 18.00
C ILE A 125 0.25 2.85 17.09
N ASN A 126 0.84 4.05 17.19
CA ASN A 126 2.05 4.36 16.44
C ASN A 126 3.27 3.70 17.11
N ASP A 127 3.91 2.79 16.39
CA ASP A 127 5.13 2.09 16.80
C ASP A 127 6.30 2.32 15.82
N ASP A 128 6.38 3.52 15.24
CA ASP A 128 7.53 3.91 14.42
C ASP A 128 8.86 3.62 15.15
N ASP A 129 9.84 3.09 14.42
CA ASP A 129 11.16 2.70 14.96
C ASP A 129 11.13 1.60 16.04
N TYR A 130 10.04 0.81 16.10
CA TYR A 130 9.91 -0.34 17.00
C TYR A 130 10.06 0.02 18.49
N LEU A 131 9.66 1.23 18.89
CA LEU A 131 9.83 1.72 20.27
C LEU A 131 9.01 0.91 21.29
N ILE A 132 7.87 0.39 20.88
CA ILE A 132 6.94 -0.41 21.69
C ILE A 132 7.07 -1.90 21.37
N SER A 133 7.14 -2.26 20.08
CA SER A 133 7.25 -3.67 19.69
C SER A 133 8.55 -4.33 20.15
N ARG A 134 9.67 -3.59 20.21
CA ARG A 134 10.95 -4.16 20.68
C ARG A 134 10.89 -4.60 22.15
N PRO A 135 10.46 -3.78 23.13
CA PRO A 135 10.27 -4.24 24.50
C PRO A 135 9.34 -5.45 24.62
N LEU A 136 8.22 -5.48 23.87
CA LEU A 136 7.31 -6.62 23.86
C LEU A 136 7.99 -7.90 23.33
N TYR A 137 8.74 -7.77 22.24
CA TYR A 137 9.51 -8.87 21.67
C TYR A 137 10.57 -9.41 22.65
N SER A 138 11.25 -8.52 23.37
CA SER A 138 12.22 -8.92 24.41
C SER A 138 11.56 -9.72 25.54
N GLN A 139 10.34 -9.36 25.93
CA GLN A 139 9.58 -10.09 26.95
C GLN A 139 9.22 -11.50 26.47
N LEU A 140 8.69 -11.64 25.24
CA LEU A 140 8.37 -12.95 24.64
C LEU A 140 9.55 -13.91 24.59
N THR A 141 10.71 -13.38 24.24
CA THR A 141 11.90 -14.18 24.03
C THR A 141 12.61 -14.52 25.33
N SER A 142 12.41 -13.74 26.40
CA SER A 142 12.92 -14.06 27.74
C SER A 142 12.24 -15.29 28.38
N THR A 143 11.00 -15.58 28.00
CA THR A 143 10.21 -16.70 28.54
C THR A 143 10.42 -18.01 27.78
N ASN A 144 10.78 -17.97 26.51
CA ASN A 144 10.96 -19.14 25.65
C ASN A 144 12.45 -19.37 25.36
N LYS A 145 13.12 -20.15 26.21
CA LYS A 145 14.56 -20.48 26.09
C LYS A 145 14.90 -21.51 25.00
N ASP A 146 13.95 -21.90 24.17
CA ASP A 146 14.16 -23.01 23.22
C ASP A 146 15.21 -22.69 22.15
N GLU A 147 16.07 -23.68 21.90
CA GLU A 147 17.42 -23.61 21.33
C GLU A 147 17.49 -23.51 19.79
N GLY A 148 16.39 -23.10 19.13
CA GLY A 148 16.34 -22.94 17.68
C GLY A 148 16.50 -21.48 17.26
N GLY A 149 17.73 -21.02 17.06
CA GLY A 149 18.04 -19.62 16.76
C GLY A 149 17.54 -19.12 15.40
N GLN A 150 16.27 -18.70 15.32
CA GLN A 150 15.77 -17.93 14.20
C GLN A 150 16.31 -16.50 14.28
N THR A 151 16.94 -16.03 13.19
CA THR A 151 17.42 -14.65 13.14
C THR A 151 16.22 -13.70 13.07
N PRO A 152 16.14 -12.68 13.95
CA PRO A 152 15.09 -11.68 13.90
C PRO A 152 15.03 -10.97 12.55
N TYR A 153 13.82 -10.72 12.08
CA TYR A 153 13.62 -9.99 10.85
C TYR A 153 14.13 -8.54 10.96
N CYS A 154 14.81 -8.08 9.91
CA CYS A 154 15.31 -6.72 9.77
C CYS A 154 15.23 -6.26 8.31
N ASN A 155 14.54 -5.15 8.05
CA ASN A 155 14.49 -4.54 6.72
C ASN A 155 15.53 -3.41 6.59
N LEU A 156 16.54 -3.61 5.73
CA LEU A 156 17.55 -2.58 5.40
C LEU A 156 17.32 -1.89 4.05
N ARG A 157 16.23 -2.24 3.32
CA ARG A 157 15.96 -1.71 1.99
C ARG A 157 15.53 -0.25 2.06
N VAL A 158 16.15 0.60 1.27
CA VAL A 158 15.86 2.05 1.18
C VAL A 158 15.64 2.40 -0.28
N SER A 159 14.55 3.13 -0.57
CA SER A 159 14.31 3.58 -1.94
C SER A 159 15.33 4.64 -2.33
N LYS A 160 15.85 4.55 -3.55
CA LYS A 160 16.73 5.57 -4.14
C LYS A 160 15.95 6.70 -4.80
N THR A 161 14.64 6.52 -4.93
CA THR A 161 13.72 7.47 -5.55
C THR A 161 12.63 7.85 -4.57
N LYS A 162 12.02 9.01 -4.80
CA LYS A 162 10.82 9.45 -4.11
C LYS A 162 9.76 9.72 -5.16
N THR A 163 8.59 9.14 -4.98
CA THR A 163 7.41 9.44 -5.79
C THR A 163 6.72 10.66 -5.19
N SER A 164 6.38 11.61 -6.04
CA SER A 164 5.57 12.77 -5.67
C SER A 164 4.43 12.91 -6.65
N THR A 165 3.20 12.94 -6.16
CA THR A 165 2.04 13.11 -7.02
C THR A 165 1.83 14.59 -7.29
N SER A 166 1.91 14.96 -8.56
CA SER A 166 1.59 16.31 -9.02
C SER A 166 0.15 16.37 -9.49
N LYS A 167 -0.60 17.38 -9.02
CA LYS A 167 -1.99 17.62 -9.38
C LYS A 167 -2.05 18.73 -10.43
N LYS A 168 -2.73 18.50 -11.56
CA LYS A 168 -2.93 19.50 -12.62
C LYS A 168 -4.41 19.61 -12.96
N LYS A 169 -4.85 20.84 -13.17
CA LYS A 169 -6.23 21.15 -13.56
C LYS A 169 -6.39 21.00 -15.07
N PHE A 170 -7.44 20.31 -15.46
CA PHE A 170 -7.88 20.17 -16.85
C PHE A 170 -9.29 20.72 -17.00
N SER A 171 -9.65 21.10 -18.22
CA SER A 171 -10.98 21.59 -18.57
C SER A 171 -11.46 20.88 -19.81
N GLY A 172 -12.74 20.52 -19.80
CA GLY A 172 -13.35 19.82 -20.90
C GLY A 172 -14.78 20.25 -21.13
N VAL A 173 -15.25 19.97 -22.33
CA VAL A 173 -16.56 20.40 -22.80
C VAL A 173 -17.25 19.24 -23.46
N GLY A 174 -18.48 18.99 -23.05
CA GLY A 174 -19.37 18.01 -23.66
C GLY A 174 -20.58 18.70 -24.25
N PHE A 175 -21.02 18.18 -25.39
CA PHE A 175 -22.20 18.67 -26.10
C PHE A 175 -23.24 17.56 -26.16
N GLU A 176 -24.50 17.94 -26.09
CA GLU A 176 -25.63 17.05 -26.35
C GLU A 176 -26.66 17.79 -27.21
N PRO A 177 -27.04 17.23 -28.38
CA PRO A 177 -28.05 17.83 -29.22
C PRO A 177 -29.41 17.76 -28.54
N MET A 178 -30.16 18.86 -28.59
CA MET A 178 -31.55 18.84 -28.17
C MET A 178 -32.40 18.13 -29.22
N ASN A 179 -33.10 17.08 -28.80
CA ASN A 179 -34.09 16.42 -29.64
C ASN A 179 -35.33 17.30 -29.77
N THR A 180 -35.42 18.09 -30.84
CA THR A 180 -36.64 18.81 -31.22
C THR A 180 -37.51 17.91 -32.08
N ARG A 181 -38.47 17.20 -31.47
CA ARG A 181 -39.56 16.55 -32.21
C ARG A 181 -40.73 17.52 -32.32
N GLY A 182 -41.02 18.00 -33.53
CA GLY A 182 -42.21 18.83 -33.81
C GLY A 182 -42.18 20.25 -33.22
N GLY A 183 -41.00 20.88 -33.07
CA GLY A 183 -40.89 22.26 -32.57
C GLY A 183 -41.02 22.43 -31.05
N VAL A 184 -41.31 21.37 -30.30
CA VAL A 184 -41.36 21.39 -28.84
C VAL A 184 -40.00 21.01 -28.26
N MET A 185 -39.46 21.85 -27.38
CA MET A 185 -38.27 21.52 -26.58
C MET A 185 -38.68 20.67 -25.38
N ILE A 186 -38.27 19.40 -25.36
CA ILE A 186 -38.54 18.48 -24.26
C ILE A 186 -37.34 18.49 -23.30
N PHE A 187 -37.53 19.07 -22.11
CA PHE A 187 -36.57 18.99 -21.01
C PHE A 187 -36.77 17.67 -20.26
N ASN A 188 -35.97 16.67 -20.59
CA ASN A 188 -35.90 15.46 -19.78
C ASN A 188 -34.87 15.67 -18.67
N SER A 189 -35.33 15.88 -17.43
CA SER A 189 -34.47 16.09 -16.25
C SER A 189 -33.48 14.93 -16.04
N ASN A 190 -33.81 13.71 -16.47
CA ASN A 190 -32.91 12.56 -16.40
C ASN A 190 -31.87 12.50 -17.53
N ARG A 191 -31.96 13.34 -18.57
CA ARG A 191 -30.97 13.43 -19.66
C ARG A 191 -29.84 14.43 -19.41
N GLN A 192 -29.88 15.20 -18.32
CA GLN A 192 -28.83 16.17 -18.00
C GLN A 192 -27.42 15.55 -17.87
N ASN A 193 -27.32 14.22 -17.83
CA ASN A 193 -26.05 13.51 -17.72
C ASN A 193 -25.24 13.40 -19.01
N LYS A 194 -25.81 13.34 -20.22
CA LYS A 194 -25.00 12.94 -21.38
C LYS A 194 -24.01 14.02 -21.81
N SER A 195 -24.42 15.30 -21.82
CA SER A 195 -23.45 16.40 -22.02
C SER A 195 -22.38 16.46 -20.93
N PHE A 196 -22.70 16.11 -19.68
CA PHE A 196 -21.73 16.04 -18.58
C PHE A 196 -20.77 14.85 -18.74
N GLU A 197 -21.28 13.65 -19.04
CA GLU A 197 -20.50 12.44 -19.34
C GLU A 197 -19.51 12.69 -20.49
N ASN A 198 -19.96 13.36 -21.56
CA ASN A 198 -19.10 13.76 -22.67
C ASN A 198 -18.00 14.73 -22.20
N ALA A 199 -18.32 15.68 -21.32
CA ALA A 199 -17.33 16.60 -20.76
C ALA A 199 -16.32 15.88 -19.86
N VAL A 200 -16.77 14.89 -19.07
CA VAL A 200 -15.91 14.02 -18.26
C VAL A 200 -14.98 13.19 -19.15
N ALA A 201 -15.51 12.59 -20.22
CA ALA A 201 -14.72 11.83 -21.19
C ALA A 201 -13.63 12.71 -21.85
N ASP A 202 -13.98 13.91 -22.31
CA ASP A 202 -13.02 14.88 -22.88
C ASP A 202 -11.93 15.27 -21.88
N VAL A 203 -12.26 15.51 -20.60
CA VAL A 203 -11.24 15.76 -19.58
C VAL A 203 -10.34 14.55 -19.35
N LYS A 204 -10.91 13.34 -19.22
CA LYS A 204 -10.13 12.11 -19.02
C LYS A 204 -9.18 11.87 -20.18
N GLU A 205 -9.65 12.01 -21.42
CA GLU A 205 -8.82 11.88 -22.62
C GLU A 205 -7.67 12.89 -22.63
N LYS A 206 -7.93 14.15 -22.27
CA LYS A 206 -6.88 15.18 -22.15
C LYS A 206 -5.87 14.87 -21.04
N CYS A 207 -6.34 14.32 -19.92
CA CYS A 207 -5.47 13.91 -18.83
C CYS A 207 -4.55 12.76 -19.27
N GLU A 208 -5.10 11.71 -19.87
CA GLU A 208 -4.37 10.56 -20.38
C GLU A 208 -3.34 10.98 -21.44
N LYS A 209 -3.73 11.82 -22.42
CA LYS A 209 -2.81 12.37 -23.43
C LYS A 209 -1.65 13.17 -22.84
N ALA A 210 -1.85 13.80 -21.68
CA ALA A 210 -0.79 14.52 -20.96
C ALA A 210 0.04 13.62 -20.01
N GLY A 211 -0.28 12.32 -19.95
CA GLY A 211 0.31 11.35 -19.04
C GLY A 211 -0.08 11.58 -17.58
N TYR A 212 -1.31 12.05 -17.33
CA TYR A 212 -1.94 12.13 -16.03
C TYR A 212 -2.99 11.02 -15.90
N TYR A 213 -3.22 10.54 -14.69
CA TYR A 213 -4.22 9.54 -14.33
C TYR A 213 -5.18 10.10 -13.26
N GLY A 214 -6.23 9.33 -12.96
CA GLY A 214 -7.23 9.70 -11.95
C GLY A 214 -8.10 10.89 -12.37
N PHE A 215 -9.14 11.15 -11.57
CA PHE A 215 -10.11 12.20 -11.87
C PHE A 215 -10.77 12.68 -10.58
N GLU A 216 -10.62 13.95 -10.27
CA GLU A 216 -11.30 14.61 -9.14
C GLU A 216 -12.07 15.83 -9.66
N TYR A 217 -13.40 15.72 -9.70
CA TYR A 217 -14.27 16.79 -10.17
C TYR A 217 -14.16 18.03 -9.28
N ILE A 218 -14.07 19.21 -9.90
CA ILE A 218 -14.00 20.49 -9.19
C ILE A 218 -15.32 21.26 -9.32
N SER A 219 -15.73 21.50 -10.56
CA SER A 219 -16.84 22.38 -10.88
C SER A 219 -17.29 22.18 -12.31
N GLY A 220 -18.55 22.50 -12.59
CA GLY A 220 -19.14 22.37 -13.91
C GLY A 220 -20.24 23.41 -14.09
N GLN A 221 -20.42 23.84 -15.33
CA GLN A 221 -21.51 24.72 -15.71
C GLN A 221 -22.15 24.18 -16.99
N THR A 222 -23.47 24.10 -16.97
CA THR A 222 -24.28 23.70 -18.13
C THR A 222 -25.03 24.91 -18.65
N ARG A 223 -25.00 25.14 -19.95
CA ARG A 223 -25.75 26.19 -20.62
C ARG A 223 -26.24 25.73 -21.98
N MET A 224 -27.33 26.31 -22.45
CA MET A 224 -27.81 26.09 -23.81
C MET A 224 -27.06 27.01 -24.77
N GLU A 225 -26.61 26.47 -25.90
CA GLU A 225 -25.97 27.24 -26.96
C GLU A 225 -26.60 26.93 -28.32
N ARG A 226 -26.68 27.96 -29.16
CA ARG A 226 -26.95 27.82 -30.59
C ARG A 226 -25.64 27.59 -31.32
N ARG A 227 -25.52 26.47 -32.03
CA ARG A 227 -24.34 26.17 -32.85
C ARG A 227 -24.74 26.04 -34.30
N ASN A 228 -24.02 26.73 -35.18
CA ASN A 228 -24.20 26.60 -36.62
C ASN A 228 -23.25 25.49 -37.12
N THR A 229 -23.80 24.41 -37.65
CA THR A 229 -23.02 23.30 -38.23
C THR A 229 -23.52 23.04 -39.64
N ASN A 230 -22.64 23.23 -40.62
CA ASN A 230 -22.95 23.07 -42.05
C ASN A 230 -24.18 23.87 -42.52
N GLY A 231 -24.35 25.09 -42.02
CA GLY A 231 -25.47 25.98 -42.39
C GLY A 231 -26.78 25.72 -41.64
N PHE A 232 -26.85 24.69 -40.77
CA PHE A 232 -28.01 24.43 -39.93
C PHE A 232 -27.79 24.91 -38.49
N ILE A 233 -28.75 25.67 -37.97
CA ILE A 233 -28.78 26.09 -36.56
C ILE A 233 -29.27 24.91 -35.72
N LYS A 234 -28.43 24.42 -34.80
CA LYS A 234 -28.79 23.40 -33.82
C LYS A 234 -28.75 24.01 -32.42
N MET A 235 -29.76 23.67 -31.61
CA MET A 235 -29.76 23.93 -30.17
C MET A 235 -29.07 22.75 -29.48
N GLU A 236 -28.03 23.04 -28.70
CA GLU A 236 -27.27 22.02 -27.97
C GLU A 236 -27.14 22.43 -26.50
N THR A 237 -27.16 21.43 -25.62
CA THR A 237 -26.74 21.60 -24.24
C THR A 237 -25.23 21.45 -24.19
N LYS A 238 -24.55 22.50 -23.72
CA LYS A 238 -23.10 22.49 -23.51
C LYS A 238 -22.80 22.45 -22.04
N THR A 239 -22.04 21.46 -21.63
CA THR A 239 -21.52 21.34 -20.27
C THR A 239 -20.02 21.53 -20.29
N SER A 240 -19.51 22.49 -19.53
CA SER A 240 -18.09 22.75 -19.35
C SER A 240 -17.70 22.35 -17.94
N ILE A 241 -16.71 21.48 -17.79
CA ILE A 241 -16.24 21.02 -16.48
C ILE A 241 -14.77 21.35 -16.28
N LYS A 242 -14.39 21.43 -15.00
CA LYS A 242 -13.00 21.49 -14.52
C LYS A 242 -12.81 20.31 -13.59
N ALA A 243 -11.71 19.58 -13.78
CA ALA A 243 -11.31 18.51 -12.89
C ALA A 243 -9.80 18.56 -12.65
N TYR A 244 -9.36 17.93 -11.58
CA TYR A 244 -7.96 17.64 -11.36
C TYR A 244 -7.62 16.23 -11.82
N CYS A 245 -6.43 16.11 -12.41
CA CYS A 245 -5.80 14.84 -12.72
C CYS A 245 -4.40 14.81 -12.11
N PHE A 246 -3.87 13.61 -11.91
CA PHE A 246 -2.69 13.34 -11.10
C PHE A 246 -1.58 12.77 -11.96
N LYS A 247 -0.34 13.11 -11.67
CA LYS A 247 0.82 12.52 -12.34
C LYS A 247 1.92 12.30 -11.34
N ASP A 248 2.34 11.06 -11.23
CA ASP A 248 3.47 10.71 -10.39
C ASP A 248 4.77 11.16 -11.03
N LYS A 249 5.57 11.84 -10.23
CA LYS A 249 6.91 12.26 -10.57
C LYS A 249 7.86 11.51 -9.67
N VAL A 250 8.61 10.61 -10.29
CA VAL A 250 9.71 9.89 -9.64
C VAL A 250 10.95 10.77 -9.70
N LYS A 251 11.47 11.16 -8.54
CA LYS A 251 12.71 11.94 -8.42
C LYS A 251 13.76 11.12 -7.68
N LYS A 252 15.02 11.20 -8.12
CA LYS A 252 16.14 10.63 -7.35
C LYS A 252 16.26 11.34 -6.00
N ARG A 253 16.41 10.59 -4.92
CA ARG A 253 16.66 11.12 -3.57
C ARG A 253 18.11 11.60 -3.45
N LYS A 254 18.35 12.60 -2.61
CA LYS A 254 19.72 13.04 -2.32
C LYS A 254 20.45 11.94 -1.56
N LYS A 255 21.74 11.73 -1.86
CA LYS A 255 22.59 10.74 -1.17
C LYS A 255 22.55 10.88 0.35
N LYS A 256 22.50 12.13 0.86
CA LYS A 256 22.39 12.43 2.30
C LYS A 256 21.11 11.88 2.92
N ASP A 257 19.98 11.99 2.22
CA ASP A 257 18.68 11.56 2.73
C ASP A 257 18.57 10.03 2.72
N ILE A 258 19.08 9.39 1.66
CA ILE A 258 19.22 7.92 1.58
C ILE A 258 20.05 7.43 2.76
N ARG A 259 21.25 7.99 2.96
CA ARG A 259 22.16 7.61 4.05
C ARG A 259 21.54 7.80 5.43
N LYS A 260 20.83 8.91 5.66
CA LYS A 260 20.13 9.18 6.93
C LYS A 260 19.12 8.07 7.25
N GLU A 261 18.31 7.68 6.26
CA GLU A 261 17.32 6.62 6.41
C GLU A 261 17.96 5.23 6.58
N THR A 262 18.99 4.92 5.79
CA THR A 262 19.80 3.70 5.96
C THR A 262 20.33 3.60 7.38
N CYS A 263 20.89 4.67 7.93
CA CYS A 263 21.38 4.67 9.31
C CYS A 263 20.27 4.51 10.35
N LYS A 264 19.08 5.08 10.11
CA LYS A 264 17.90 4.87 10.97
C LYS A 264 17.53 3.38 11.02
N LYS A 265 17.42 2.73 9.85
CA LYS A 265 17.09 1.30 9.74
C LYS A 265 18.17 0.40 10.36
N ILE A 266 19.45 0.68 10.11
CA ILE A 266 20.57 -0.05 10.72
C ILE A 266 20.51 0.02 12.24
N ASN A 267 20.33 1.22 12.81
CA ASN A 267 20.26 1.38 14.26
C ASN A 267 19.03 0.67 14.86
N SER A 268 17.88 0.71 14.18
CA SER A 268 16.68 -0.03 14.58
C SER A 268 16.94 -1.54 14.60
N CYS A 269 17.55 -2.09 13.55
CA CYS A 269 17.88 -3.50 13.48
C CYS A 269 18.91 -3.94 14.52
N GLU A 270 19.90 -3.09 14.80
CA GLU A 270 20.89 -3.36 15.85
C GLU A 270 20.20 -3.47 17.22
N GLN A 271 19.19 -2.64 17.48
CA GLN A 271 18.39 -2.71 18.69
C GLN A 271 17.52 -3.97 18.76
N ILE A 272 16.95 -4.43 17.64
CA ILE A 272 16.21 -5.71 17.57
C ILE A 272 17.15 -6.88 17.87
N TYR A 273 18.34 -6.92 17.24
CA TYR A 273 19.33 -7.98 17.50
C TYR A 273 19.84 -7.98 18.94
N LYS A 274 20.00 -6.81 19.56
CA LYS A 274 20.35 -6.70 20.98
C LYS A 274 19.24 -7.17 21.92
N ALA A 275 17.99 -7.10 21.49
CA ALA A 275 16.83 -7.54 22.27
C ALA A 275 16.57 -9.06 22.13
N ALA A 276 17.15 -9.69 21.11
CA ALA A 276 17.03 -11.14 20.90
C ALA A 276 17.88 -11.93 21.92
N PRO A 277 17.44 -13.13 22.34
CA PRO A 277 18.20 -14.01 23.20
C PRO A 277 19.58 -14.36 22.63
N SER A 278 20.52 -14.60 23.54
CA SER A 278 21.84 -15.11 23.18
C SER A 278 21.72 -16.41 22.36
N GLY A 279 22.32 -16.42 21.17
CA GLY A 279 22.30 -17.58 20.27
C GLY A 279 21.24 -17.52 19.16
N GLN A 280 20.30 -16.57 19.17
CA GLN A 280 19.32 -16.41 18.08
C GLN A 280 19.81 -15.52 16.94
N VAL A 281 20.79 -14.66 17.19
CA VAL A 281 21.36 -13.79 16.17
C VAL A 281 22.51 -14.52 15.49
N ASP A 282 22.31 -14.85 14.21
CA ASP A 282 23.38 -15.33 13.35
C ASP A 282 24.53 -14.30 13.32
N LEU A 283 25.74 -14.76 13.66
CA LEU A 283 26.92 -13.92 13.80
C LEU A 283 27.29 -13.27 12.46
N GLU A 284 27.05 -13.96 11.35
CA GLU A 284 27.30 -13.44 10.00
C GLU A 284 26.37 -12.24 9.71
N SER A 285 25.06 -12.41 9.95
CA SER A 285 24.06 -11.35 9.81
C SER A 285 24.38 -10.13 10.68
N TYR A 286 24.78 -10.35 11.94
CA TYR A 286 25.17 -9.25 12.83
C TYR A 286 26.45 -8.54 12.38
N ASN A 287 27.46 -9.28 11.94
CA ASN A 287 28.70 -8.70 11.43
C ASN A 287 28.48 -7.93 10.13
N SER A 288 27.60 -8.43 9.24
CA SER A 288 27.16 -7.72 8.05
C SER A 288 26.51 -6.38 8.40
N LEU A 289 25.61 -6.36 9.40
CA LEU A 289 24.98 -5.13 9.87
C LEU A 289 26.01 -4.12 10.42
N LYS A 290 27.00 -4.58 11.20
CA LYS A 290 28.09 -3.74 11.71
C LYS A 290 28.97 -3.16 10.60
N SER A 291 29.29 -3.97 9.58
CA SER A 291 30.04 -3.51 8.40
C SER A 291 29.26 -2.42 7.66
N GLN A 292 27.97 -2.64 7.41
CA GLN A 292 27.11 -1.63 6.78
C GLN A 292 27.01 -0.33 7.61
N LYS A 293 26.97 -0.43 8.96
CA LYS A 293 26.99 0.73 9.85
C LYS A 293 28.27 1.57 9.67
N LYS A 294 29.42 0.90 9.58
CA LYS A 294 30.74 1.54 9.38
C LYS A 294 30.86 2.16 7.99
N GLU A 295 30.46 1.44 6.94
CA GLU A 295 30.48 1.92 5.56
C GLU A 295 29.62 3.16 5.36
N ASN A 296 28.41 3.15 5.94
CA ASN A 296 27.50 4.29 5.92
C ASN A 296 27.87 5.37 6.95
N LYS A 297 28.97 5.21 7.70
CA LYS A 297 29.41 6.06 8.84
C LYS A 297 28.21 6.59 9.63
N CYS A 298 27.36 5.67 10.09
CA CYS A 298 26.24 6.00 10.95
C CYS A 298 26.78 6.40 12.32
N ALA A 299 26.28 7.50 12.87
CA ALA A 299 26.62 7.89 14.22
C ALA A 299 26.15 6.80 15.20
N SER A 300 27.01 6.50 16.17
CA SER A 300 26.70 5.62 17.30
C SER A 300 25.69 6.29 18.24
#